data_AF-A0A1M6XD20-F1
#
_entry.id   AF-A0A1M6XD20-F1
#
_cell.length_a   1.000
_cell.length_b   1.000
_cell.length_c   1.000
_cell.angle_alpha   90.00
_cell.angle_beta   90.00
_cell.angle_gamma   90.00
#
_symmetry.space_group_name_H-M   'P 1'
#
loop_
_entity.id
_entity.type
_entity.pdbx_description
1 polymer ?
#
loop_
_entity_poly.entity_id
_entity_poly.type
_entity_poly.pdbx_seq_one_letter_code
_entity_poly.pdbx_strand_id
1 'polypeptide(L)'
;MGLFGLFGKSKNSEEESLPKNEVEQWVASTYALWSEYCGGSRKYIGGYRKNRANASMMRGVLRRDWLISDHDEGVEMVEYLLNEKSHIGEAEKTAAWDYCRTCQLAGMFYVAGYMERQETMELSVKAARIMQQNYRSWDELILSYIEGYTQWRKEEGGNAEEEIRERNELYRKLKAIPDGPYSLPWELLLI
;
A
#
# COMPACT_ATOMS: atom_id res chain seq x y z
N MET A 1 -0.50 50.94 10.26
CA MET A 1 0.37 49.90 9.64
C MET A 1 -0.13 48.54 10.11
N GLY A 2 -1.04 47.91 9.35
CA GLY A 2 -1.61 46.62 9.72
C GLY A 2 -0.70 45.47 9.33
N LEU A 3 -0.38 44.59 10.28
CA LEU A 3 0.20 43.27 10.03
C LEU A 3 -0.93 42.25 10.18
N PHE A 4 -1.67 42.04 9.09
CA PHE A 4 -2.66 40.96 8.97
C PHE A 4 -1.99 39.77 8.27
N GLY A 5 -1.99 38.63 8.95
CA GLY A 5 -2.26 37.33 8.35
C GLY A 5 -1.11 36.58 7.67
N LEU A 6 -0.31 35.84 8.45
CA LEU A 6 0.41 34.65 7.98
C LEU A 6 0.35 33.52 9.03
N PHE A 7 -0.87 33.20 9.50
CA PHE A 7 -1.16 31.88 10.04
C PHE A 7 -2.10 31.20 9.06
N GLY A 8 -1.53 30.62 8.01
CA GLY A 8 -2.23 29.60 7.24
C GLY A 8 -2.59 28.49 8.22
N LYS A 9 -3.89 28.29 8.46
CA LYS A 9 -4.41 27.15 9.22
C LYS A 9 -3.68 25.91 8.72
N SER A 10 -3.01 25.16 9.60
CA SER A 10 -2.54 23.83 9.23
C SER A 10 -3.76 23.09 8.70
N LYS A 11 -3.80 22.76 7.41
CA LYS A 11 -4.75 21.77 6.91
C LYS A 11 -4.65 20.58 7.84
N ASN A 12 -5.79 20.11 8.32
CA ASN A 12 -5.82 19.06 9.32
C ASN A 12 -5.15 17.83 8.71
N SER A 13 -3.91 17.54 9.13
CA SER A 13 -3.05 16.54 8.45
C SER A 13 -3.63 15.12 8.55
N GLU A 14 -4.62 14.93 9.43
CA GLU A 14 -5.50 13.77 9.47
C GLU A 14 -6.28 13.55 8.18
N GLU A 15 -7.05 14.55 7.76
CA GLU A 15 -7.91 14.50 6.58
C GLU A 15 -7.09 14.35 5.31
N GLU A 16 -5.89 14.93 5.29
CA GLU A 16 -4.92 14.73 4.20
C GLU A 16 -4.45 13.29 4.09
N SER A 17 -4.65 12.45 5.10
CA SER A 17 -4.19 11.07 5.10
C SER A 17 -5.32 10.06 4.83
N LEU A 18 -6.57 10.48 4.97
CA LEU A 18 -7.71 9.60 4.75
C LEU A 18 -8.00 9.44 3.25
N PRO A 19 -8.45 8.26 2.81
CA PRO A 19 -9.11 8.10 1.53
C PRO A 19 -10.32 9.05 1.39
N LYS A 20 -10.47 9.68 0.22
CA LYS A 20 -11.51 10.66 -0.10
C LYS A 20 -12.70 10.08 -0.85
N ASN A 21 -12.53 8.91 -1.46
CA ASN A 21 -13.56 8.23 -2.24
C ASN A 21 -13.31 6.71 -2.20
N GLU A 22 -14.24 5.94 -2.76
CA GLU A 22 -14.18 4.47 -2.76
C GLU A 22 -12.97 3.92 -3.53
N VAL A 23 -12.48 4.60 -4.58
CA VAL A 23 -11.29 4.17 -5.34
C VAL A 23 -10.05 4.25 -4.46
N GLU A 24 -9.85 5.36 -3.75
CA GLU A 24 -8.73 5.49 -2.82
C GLU A 24 -8.86 4.50 -1.65
N GLN A 25 -10.09 4.18 -1.20
CA GLN A 25 -10.32 3.17 -0.16
C GLN A 25 -9.98 1.77 -0.68
N TRP A 26 -10.41 1.43 -1.90
CA TRP A 26 -10.10 0.16 -2.55
C TRP A 26 -8.59 -0.02 -2.69
N VAL A 27 -7.88 1.02 -3.14
CA VAL A 27 -6.41 1.03 -3.18
C VAL A 27 -5.82 0.84 -1.78
N ALA A 28 -6.32 1.53 -0.76
CA ALA A 28 -5.83 1.35 0.61
C ALA A 28 -6.03 -0.06 1.15
N SER A 29 -7.08 -0.75 0.71
CA SER A 29 -7.39 -2.13 1.08
C SER A 29 -6.36 -3.13 0.57
N THR A 30 -5.68 -2.87 -0.56
CA THR A 30 -4.68 -3.80 -1.12
C THR A 30 -3.47 -3.99 -0.20
N TYR A 31 -3.16 -3.00 0.64
CA TYR A 31 -2.07 -3.05 1.62
C TYR A 31 -2.57 -2.96 3.07
N ALA A 32 -3.88 -3.13 3.31
CA ALA A 32 -4.44 -3.08 4.66
C ALA A 32 -3.81 -4.12 5.59
N LEU A 33 -3.62 -5.35 5.11
CA LEU A 33 -2.97 -6.42 5.87
C LEU A 33 -1.56 -6.02 6.32
N TRP A 34 -0.74 -5.48 5.41
CA TRP A 34 0.60 -4.97 5.74
C TRP A 34 0.53 -3.84 6.78
N SER A 35 -0.34 -2.85 6.55
CA SER A 35 -0.41 -1.67 7.40
C SER A 35 -0.75 -2.02 8.84
N GLU A 36 -1.74 -2.88 9.05
CA GLU A 36 -2.19 -3.30 10.38
C GLU A 36 -1.15 -4.25 11.02
N TYR A 37 -0.48 -5.09 10.23
CA TYR A 37 0.61 -5.95 10.72
C TYR A 37 1.80 -5.15 11.26
N CYS A 38 2.16 -4.05 10.59
CA CYS A 38 3.28 -3.20 10.98
C CYS A 38 2.92 -2.14 12.05
N GLY A 39 1.72 -2.21 12.65
CA GLY A 39 1.28 -1.24 13.66
C GLY A 39 0.81 0.11 13.10
N GLY A 40 0.63 0.19 11.78
CA GLY A 40 -0.09 1.26 11.11
C GLY A 40 -1.60 1.05 11.18
N SER A 41 -2.34 1.67 10.24
CA SER A 41 -3.78 1.51 10.14
C SER A 41 -4.25 1.60 8.70
N ARG A 42 -5.15 0.70 8.32
CA ARG A 42 -5.83 0.70 7.01
C ARG A 42 -6.61 1.98 6.71
N LYS A 43 -6.88 2.81 7.73
CA LYS A 43 -7.64 4.05 7.59
C LYS A 43 -6.90 5.11 6.80
N TYR A 44 -5.57 5.02 6.71
CA TYR A 44 -4.75 6.04 6.09
C TYR A 44 -4.12 5.54 4.80
N ILE A 45 -4.02 6.42 3.81
CA ILE A 45 -3.19 6.21 2.63
C ILE A 45 -1.74 5.99 3.10
N GLY A 46 -1.11 4.92 2.61
CA GLY A 46 0.22 4.51 3.03
C GLY A 46 0.29 3.93 4.44
N GLY A 47 -0.86 3.65 5.08
CA GLY A 47 -0.94 3.01 6.40
C GLY A 47 -0.71 3.93 7.59
N TYR A 48 -0.30 5.18 7.37
CA TYR A 48 0.05 6.12 8.45
C TYR A 48 -0.45 7.52 8.17
N ARG A 49 -0.75 8.27 9.23
CA ARG A 49 -1.06 9.69 9.12
C ARG A 49 0.14 10.46 8.56
N LYS A 50 -0.07 11.27 7.54
CA LYS A 50 0.85 12.28 7.04
C LYS A 50 1.06 13.35 8.09
N ASN A 51 2.23 13.31 8.71
CA ASN A 51 2.74 14.31 9.64
C ASN A 51 4.28 14.22 9.64
N ARG A 52 4.96 15.18 10.29
CA ARG A 52 6.44 15.24 10.26
C ARG A 52 7.12 13.98 10.82
N ALA A 53 6.58 13.41 11.90
CA ALA A 53 7.15 12.23 12.55
C ALA A 53 7.05 10.99 11.65
N ASN A 54 5.85 10.70 11.15
CA ASN A 54 5.60 9.58 10.26
C ASN A 54 6.32 9.75 8.91
N ALA A 55 6.41 10.97 8.38
CA ALA A 55 7.20 11.24 7.18
C ALA A 55 8.68 10.92 7.40
N SER A 56 9.25 11.31 8.54
CA SER A 56 10.65 10.98 8.88
C SER A 56 10.87 9.48 9.06
N MET A 57 9.95 8.80 9.76
CA MET A 57 9.98 7.35 9.89
C MET A 57 9.93 6.67 8.53
N MET A 58 9.00 7.10 7.66
CA MET A 58 8.79 6.52 6.35
C MET A 58 10.01 6.67 5.45
N ARG A 59 10.63 7.86 5.41
CA ARG A 59 11.91 8.05 4.71
C ARG A 59 13.03 7.14 5.23
N GLY A 60 13.06 6.87 6.54
CA GLY A 60 14.00 5.93 7.14
C GLY A 60 13.80 4.49 6.67
N VAL A 61 12.54 4.03 6.62
CA VAL A 61 12.16 2.70 6.14
C VAL A 61 12.47 2.55 4.65
N LEU A 62 12.04 3.51 3.83
CA LEU A 62 12.29 3.52 2.38
C LEU A 62 13.78 3.44 2.06
N ARG A 63 14.61 4.24 2.72
CA ARG A 63 16.06 4.22 2.49
C ARG A 63 16.72 2.93 2.95
N ARG A 64 16.31 2.37 4.09
CA ARG A 64 16.95 1.18 4.67
C ARG A 64 16.56 -0.10 3.93
N ASP A 65 15.28 -0.26 3.63
CA ASP A 65 14.73 -1.54 3.16
C ASP A 65 14.58 -1.58 1.64
N TRP A 66 14.46 -0.41 1.00
CA TRP A 66 14.21 -0.28 -0.43
C TRP A 66 15.28 0.51 -1.17
N LEU A 67 16.24 1.09 -0.44
CA LEU A 67 17.28 1.98 -0.99
C LEU A 67 16.72 3.22 -1.72
N ILE A 68 15.52 3.67 -1.32
CA ILE A 68 14.83 4.82 -1.94
C ILE A 68 14.98 6.06 -1.05
N SER A 69 15.50 7.14 -1.63
CA SER A 69 15.81 8.40 -0.98
C SER A 69 15.10 9.60 -1.61
N ASP A 70 14.51 9.44 -2.80
CA ASP A 70 13.78 10.51 -3.47
C ASP A 70 12.60 10.00 -4.31
N HIS A 71 12.02 10.93 -5.09
CA HIS A 71 10.88 10.70 -5.95
C HIS A 71 11.21 9.74 -7.10
N ASP A 72 12.31 9.96 -7.81
CA ASP A 72 12.62 9.27 -9.06
C ASP A 72 12.96 7.80 -8.79
N GLU A 73 13.76 7.54 -7.75
CA GLU A 73 14.02 6.17 -7.26
C GLU A 73 12.72 5.46 -6.84
N GLY A 74 11.75 6.21 -6.30
CA GLY A 74 10.43 5.70 -5.94
C GLY A 74 9.60 5.28 -7.15
N VAL A 75 9.58 6.11 -8.20
CA VAL A 75 8.89 5.80 -9.46
C VAL A 75 9.51 4.57 -10.11
N GLU A 76 10.84 4.51 -10.22
CA GLU A 76 11.55 3.37 -10.81
C GLU A 76 11.23 2.05 -10.11
N MET A 77 11.18 2.05 -8.76
CA MET A 77 10.81 0.86 -8.00
C MET A 77 9.36 0.42 -8.27
N VAL A 78 8.43 1.37 -8.33
CA VAL A 78 7.01 1.08 -8.63
C VAL A 78 6.86 0.51 -10.05
N GLU A 79 7.56 1.07 -11.03
CA GLU A 79 7.55 0.56 -12.41
C GLU A 79 8.16 -0.84 -12.51
N TYR A 80 9.23 -1.09 -11.77
CA TYR A 80 9.86 -2.42 -11.68
C TYR A 80 8.88 -3.49 -11.16
N LEU A 81 8.18 -3.19 -10.05
CA LEU A 81 7.20 -4.12 -9.45
C LEU A 81 5.97 -4.33 -10.34
N LEU A 82 5.56 -3.30 -11.10
CA LEU A 82 4.41 -3.38 -12.02
C LEU A 82 4.71 -4.12 -13.32
N ASN A 83 5.98 -4.33 -13.67
CA ASN A 83 6.35 -4.90 -14.95
C ASN A 83 5.83 -6.34 -15.08
N GLU A 84 4.74 -6.54 -15.83
CA GLU A 84 4.12 -7.85 -16.06
C GLU A 84 5.07 -8.89 -16.66
N LYS A 85 6.12 -8.46 -17.37
CA LYS A 85 7.14 -9.38 -17.89
C LYS A 85 7.94 -10.06 -16.77
N SER A 86 7.98 -9.46 -15.59
CA SER A 86 8.56 -10.06 -14.38
C SER A 86 7.64 -11.14 -13.76
N HIS A 87 6.38 -11.22 -14.20
CA HIS A 87 5.32 -12.03 -13.60
C HIS A 87 4.86 -13.16 -14.52
N ILE A 88 5.80 -13.89 -15.12
CA ILE A 88 5.52 -15.01 -16.02
C ILE A 88 5.82 -16.37 -15.37
N GLY A 89 5.04 -17.38 -15.72
CA GLY A 89 5.27 -18.75 -15.25
C GLY A 89 4.96 -18.92 -13.75
N GLU A 90 5.93 -19.35 -12.94
CA GLU A 90 5.70 -19.55 -11.51
C GLU A 90 5.55 -18.23 -10.75
N ALA A 91 6.22 -17.15 -11.20
CA ALA A 91 6.13 -15.82 -10.62
C ALA A 91 4.73 -15.19 -10.79
N GLU A 92 3.99 -15.59 -11.83
CA GLU A 92 2.61 -15.14 -12.06
C GLU A 92 1.70 -15.44 -10.86
N LYS A 93 1.90 -16.60 -10.22
CA LYS A 93 1.06 -17.09 -9.12
C LYS A 93 1.23 -16.26 -7.84
N THR A 94 2.36 -15.57 -7.70
CA THR A 94 2.73 -14.77 -6.53
C THR A 94 2.82 -13.27 -6.83
N ALA A 95 2.48 -12.85 -8.04
CA ALA A 95 2.54 -11.45 -8.50
C ALA A 95 1.71 -10.46 -7.65
N ALA A 96 0.66 -10.93 -6.96
CA ALA A 96 -0.11 -10.11 -6.02
C ALA A 96 0.77 -9.46 -4.95
N TRP A 97 1.85 -10.12 -4.55
CA TRP A 97 2.84 -9.55 -3.63
C TRP A 97 3.42 -8.24 -4.16
N ASP A 98 3.82 -8.20 -5.42
CA ASP A 98 4.44 -7.03 -6.04
C ASP A 98 3.42 -5.95 -6.38
N TYR A 99 2.24 -6.34 -6.87
CA TYR A 99 1.17 -5.38 -7.14
C TYR A 99 0.69 -4.71 -5.84
N CYS A 100 0.49 -5.45 -4.75
CA CYS A 100 0.07 -4.85 -3.47
C CYS A 100 1.16 -3.96 -2.90
N ARG A 101 2.44 -4.35 -3.02
CA ARG A 101 3.58 -3.51 -2.62
C ARG A 101 3.71 -2.25 -3.47
N THR A 102 3.28 -2.27 -4.72
CA THR A 102 3.22 -1.07 -5.56
C THR A 102 2.31 -0.01 -4.92
N CYS A 103 1.05 -0.37 -4.61
CA CYS A 103 0.11 0.54 -3.95
C CYS A 103 0.64 0.98 -2.57
N GLN A 104 1.24 0.04 -1.82
CA GLN A 104 1.85 0.32 -0.53
C GLN A 104 2.95 1.37 -0.64
N LEU A 105 3.93 1.17 -1.52
CA LEU A 105 5.08 2.05 -1.71
C LEU A 105 4.65 3.43 -2.20
N ALA A 106 3.73 3.51 -3.16
CA ALA A 106 3.14 4.77 -3.58
C ALA A 106 2.54 5.53 -2.38
N GLY A 107 1.78 4.84 -1.53
CA GLY A 107 1.27 5.42 -0.28
C GLY A 107 2.36 5.84 0.70
N MET A 108 3.44 5.06 0.82
CA MET A 108 4.61 5.40 1.65
C MET A 108 5.33 6.65 1.11
N PHE A 109 5.48 6.79 -0.21
CA PHE A 109 6.06 7.98 -0.85
C PHE A 109 5.21 9.22 -0.58
N TYR A 110 3.88 9.09 -0.63
CA TYR A 110 2.96 10.15 -0.23
C TYR A 110 3.19 10.57 1.23
N VAL A 111 3.28 9.63 2.17
CA VAL A 111 3.52 9.93 3.59
C VAL A 111 4.90 10.57 3.79
N ALA A 112 5.93 10.08 3.09
CA ALA A 112 7.31 10.59 3.13
C ALA A 112 7.45 12.01 2.56
N GLY A 113 6.51 12.42 1.70
CA GLY A 113 6.54 13.70 0.98
C GLY A 113 7.35 13.65 -0.31
N TYR A 114 7.54 12.47 -0.89
CA TYR A 114 8.19 12.30 -2.19
C TYR A 114 7.20 12.43 -3.34
N MET A 115 5.94 12.05 -3.14
CA MET A 115 4.88 12.14 -4.14
C MET A 115 3.69 12.94 -3.63
N GLU A 116 2.99 13.53 -4.59
CA GLU A 116 1.68 14.14 -4.34
C GLU A 116 0.58 13.07 -4.39
N ARG A 117 -0.57 13.38 -3.78
CA ARG A 117 -1.69 12.43 -3.69
C ARG A 117 -2.19 11.97 -5.06
N GLN A 118 -2.31 12.90 -6.01
CA GLN A 118 -2.85 12.58 -7.33
C GLN A 118 -1.97 11.54 -8.04
N GLU A 119 -0.68 11.79 -8.10
CA GLU A 119 0.32 10.87 -8.66
C GLU A 119 0.33 9.52 -7.94
N THR A 120 0.26 9.53 -6.61
CA THR A 120 0.16 8.31 -5.79
C THR A 120 -1.06 7.47 -6.19
N MET A 121 -2.21 8.09 -6.44
CA MET A 121 -3.42 7.39 -6.89
C MET A 121 -3.33 6.96 -8.35
N GLU A 122 -2.75 7.75 -9.26
CA GLU A 122 -2.54 7.37 -10.65
C GLU A 122 -1.69 6.10 -10.77
N LEU A 123 -0.59 6.00 -10.01
CA LEU A 123 0.25 4.80 -9.96
C LEU A 123 -0.49 3.62 -9.32
N SER A 124 -1.16 3.84 -8.20
CA SER A 124 -1.88 2.77 -7.49
C SER A 124 -3.06 2.23 -8.30
N VAL A 125 -3.78 3.07 -9.05
CA VAL A 125 -4.90 2.65 -9.91
C VAL A 125 -4.42 1.79 -11.07
N LYS A 126 -3.22 2.03 -11.61
CA LYS A 126 -2.61 1.13 -12.62
C LYS A 126 -2.46 -0.29 -12.05
N ALA A 127 -1.87 -0.41 -10.85
CA ALA A 127 -1.72 -1.69 -10.16
C ALA A 127 -3.08 -2.33 -9.85
N ALA A 128 -4.03 -1.55 -9.34
CA ALA A 128 -5.36 -2.00 -8.99
C ALA A 128 -6.13 -2.57 -10.19
N ARG A 129 -6.01 -1.97 -11.38
CA ARG A 129 -6.62 -2.49 -12.60
C ARG A 129 -6.00 -3.83 -13.02
N ILE A 130 -4.68 -3.99 -12.91
CA ILE A 130 -4.00 -5.27 -13.17
C ILE A 130 -4.49 -6.33 -12.18
N MET A 131 -4.64 -5.97 -10.89
CA MET A 131 -5.21 -6.87 -9.90
C MET A 131 -6.63 -7.33 -10.26
N GLN A 132 -7.53 -6.39 -10.62
CA GLN A 132 -8.90 -6.73 -11.02
C GLN A 132 -8.97 -7.66 -12.25
N GLN A 133 -7.98 -7.58 -13.15
CA GLN A 133 -7.91 -8.44 -14.34
C GLN A 133 -7.42 -9.86 -14.00
N ASN A 134 -6.45 -9.96 -13.09
CA ASN A 134 -5.75 -11.22 -12.80
C ASN A 134 -6.37 -12.02 -11.64
N TYR A 135 -7.15 -11.37 -10.77
CA TYR A 135 -7.81 -12.01 -9.62
C TYR A 135 -9.32 -11.75 -9.65
N ARG A 136 -10.10 -12.62 -8.98
CA ARG A 136 -11.57 -12.61 -8.99
C ARG A 136 -12.20 -12.15 -7.69
N SER A 137 -11.39 -11.96 -6.64
CA SER A 137 -11.87 -11.53 -5.33
C SER A 137 -10.75 -11.04 -4.42
N TRP A 138 -11.13 -10.34 -3.35
CA TRP A 138 -10.21 -10.01 -2.25
C TRP A 138 -9.55 -11.24 -1.62
N ASP A 139 -10.27 -12.36 -1.51
CA ASP A 139 -9.69 -13.61 -0.98
C ASP A 139 -8.56 -14.11 -1.87
N GLU A 140 -8.79 -14.16 -3.18
CA GLU A 140 -7.80 -14.64 -4.13
C GLU A 140 -6.55 -13.75 -4.15
N LEU A 141 -6.73 -12.43 -4.19
CA LEU A 141 -5.63 -11.47 -4.15
C LEU A 141 -4.81 -11.61 -2.86
N ILE A 142 -5.46 -11.63 -1.70
CA ILE A 142 -4.75 -11.58 -0.41
C ILE A 142 -4.11 -12.93 -0.09
N LEU A 143 -4.71 -14.05 -0.48
CA LEU A 143 -4.06 -15.36 -0.37
C LEU A 143 -2.84 -15.46 -1.29
N SER A 144 -2.92 -14.95 -2.53
CA SER A 144 -1.76 -14.88 -3.44
C SER A 144 -0.66 -13.95 -2.89
N TYR A 145 -1.03 -12.83 -2.26
CA TYR A 145 -0.08 -11.95 -1.57
C TYR A 145 0.65 -12.67 -0.42
N ILE A 146 -0.07 -13.43 0.41
CA ILE A 146 0.54 -14.20 1.52
C ILE A 146 1.46 -15.30 0.98
N GLU A 147 1.08 -15.95 -0.12
CA GLU A 147 1.94 -16.95 -0.78
C GLU A 147 3.22 -16.31 -1.34
N GLY A 148 3.11 -15.15 -2.01
CA GLY A 148 4.28 -14.43 -2.50
C GLY A 148 5.21 -13.94 -1.39
N TYR A 149 4.65 -13.46 -0.28
CA TYR A 149 5.44 -13.18 0.93
C TYR A 149 6.17 -14.44 1.43
N THR A 150 5.46 -15.57 1.49
CA THR A 150 6.01 -16.84 1.96
C THR A 150 7.18 -17.29 1.10
N GLN A 151 7.06 -17.18 -0.22
CA GLN A 151 8.13 -17.51 -1.15
C GLN A 151 9.33 -16.58 -0.96
N TRP A 152 9.12 -15.26 -0.95
CA TRP A 152 10.19 -14.29 -0.74
C TRP A 152 10.96 -14.55 0.56
N ARG A 153 10.27 -14.85 1.67
CA ARG A 153 10.94 -15.16 2.95
C ARG A 153 11.78 -16.43 2.89
N LYS A 154 11.35 -17.46 2.14
CA LYS A 154 12.12 -18.68 1.94
C LYS A 154 13.40 -18.40 1.14
N GLU A 155 13.31 -17.55 0.12
CA GLU A 155 14.46 -17.13 -0.70
C GLU A 155 15.49 -16.33 0.12
N GLU A 156 15.02 -15.50 1.06
CA GLU A 156 15.87 -14.80 2.05
C GLU A 156 16.44 -15.72 3.15
N GLY A 157 16.16 -17.03 3.10
CA GLY A 157 16.67 -18.01 4.06
C GLY A 157 16.02 -17.95 5.45
N GLY A 158 14.86 -17.30 5.59
CA GLY A 158 14.15 -17.15 6.85
C GLY A 158 13.12 -18.27 7.11
N ASN A 159 12.82 -18.54 8.39
CA ASN A 159 11.59 -19.25 8.77
C ASN A 159 10.46 -18.23 8.98
N ALA A 160 9.46 -18.25 8.10
CA ALA A 160 8.33 -17.34 8.14
C ALA A 160 7.04 -17.98 8.69
N GLU A 161 7.08 -19.20 9.22
CA GLU A 161 5.87 -19.91 9.63
C GLU A 161 5.01 -19.12 10.63
N GLU A 162 5.63 -18.49 11.62
CA GLU A 162 4.91 -17.65 12.59
C GLU A 162 4.35 -16.39 11.92
N GLU A 163 5.17 -15.67 11.16
CA GLU A 163 4.78 -14.47 10.41
C GLU A 163 3.60 -14.74 9.44
N ILE A 164 3.56 -15.94 8.84
CA ILE A 164 2.49 -16.41 7.95
C ILE A 164 1.23 -16.73 8.75
N ARG A 165 1.35 -17.43 9.89
CA ARG A 165 0.20 -17.70 10.77
C ARG A 165 -0.45 -16.40 11.24
N GLU A 166 0.36 -15.45 11.71
CA GLU A 166 -0.12 -14.15 12.16
C GLU A 166 -0.83 -13.36 11.04
N ARG A 167 -0.27 -13.34 9.82
CA ARG A 167 -0.91 -12.70 8.66
C ARG A 167 -2.23 -13.35 8.30
N ASN A 168 -2.32 -14.67 8.31
CA ASN A 168 -3.57 -15.38 8.05
C ASN A 168 -4.63 -15.07 9.12
N GLU A 169 -4.26 -15.02 10.40
CA GLU A 169 -5.16 -14.64 11.48
C GLU A 169 -5.61 -13.18 11.37
N LEU A 170 -4.68 -12.27 11.09
CA LEU A 170 -4.98 -10.86 10.88
C LEU A 170 -5.91 -10.68 9.68
N TYR A 171 -5.68 -11.39 8.58
CA TYR A 171 -6.57 -11.36 7.43
C TYR A 171 -8.00 -11.77 7.79
N ARG A 172 -8.18 -12.89 8.50
CA ARG A 172 -9.50 -13.34 8.98
C ARG A 172 -10.19 -12.28 9.84
N LYS A 173 -9.43 -11.63 10.75
CA LYS A 173 -9.94 -10.54 11.58
C LYS A 173 -10.38 -9.35 10.73
N LEU A 174 -9.54 -8.89 9.81
CA LEU A 174 -9.83 -7.74 8.94
C LEU A 174 -11.04 -8.00 8.04
N LYS A 175 -11.18 -9.21 7.51
CA LYS A 175 -12.33 -9.62 6.68
C LYS A 175 -13.64 -9.63 7.47
N ALA A 176 -13.59 -9.91 8.77
CA ALA A 176 -14.78 -9.96 9.63
C ALA A 176 -15.24 -8.58 10.11
N ILE A 177 -14.48 -7.51 9.86
CA ILE A 177 -14.85 -6.14 10.26
C ILE A 177 -15.98 -5.64 9.32
N PRO A 178 -17.15 -5.26 9.87
CA PRO A 178 -18.16 -4.54 9.09
C PRO A 178 -17.59 -3.24 8.54
N ASP A 179 -17.86 -2.94 7.27
CA ASP A 179 -17.27 -1.80 6.56
C ASP A 179 -15.72 -1.78 6.64
N GLY A 180 -15.13 -2.99 6.64
CA GLY A 180 -13.69 -3.23 6.69
C GLY A 180 -12.99 -3.01 5.34
N PRO A 181 -11.67 -3.27 5.26
CA PRO A 181 -10.93 -3.04 4.03
C PRO A 181 -11.43 -3.91 2.87
N TYR A 182 -11.89 -5.12 3.16
CA TYR A 182 -12.33 -6.08 2.14
C TYR A 182 -13.86 -6.10 1.93
N SER A 183 -14.57 -5.04 2.33
CA SER A 183 -16.02 -4.94 2.16
C SER A 183 -16.45 -4.24 0.86
N LEU A 184 -15.56 -3.47 0.22
CA LEU A 184 -15.85 -2.84 -1.07
C LEU A 184 -15.99 -3.89 -2.17
N PRO A 185 -16.86 -3.66 -3.18
CA PRO A 185 -16.96 -4.56 -4.33
C PRO A 185 -15.60 -4.77 -4.98
N TRP A 186 -15.28 -6.03 -5.30
CA TRP A 186 -14.05 -6.36 -6.03
C TRP A 186 -13.98 -5.61 -7.37
N GLU A 187 -15.08 -5.66 -8.14
CA GLU A 187 -15.28 -5.03 -9.46
C GLU A 187 -15.65 -3.53 -9.36
N LEU A 188 -15.19 -2.82 -8.32
CA LEU A 188 -15.40 -1.37 -8.21
C LEU A 188 -14.82 -0.68 -9.45
N LEU A 189 -15.57 0.26 -10.04
CA LEU A 189 -15.09 1.01 -11.20
C LEU A 189 -13.93 1.94 -10.81
N LEU A 190 -12.72 1.58 -11.23
CA LEU A 190 -11.51 2.39 -11.05
C LEU A 190 -11.41 3.37 -12.23
N ILE A 191 -12.00 4.56 -12.10
CA ILE A 191 -11.93 5.65 -13.10
C ILE A 191 -10.58 6.36 -13.13
#